data_AF-A0A9E2AVC8-F1
#
_entry.id   AF-A0A9E2AVC8-F1
#
_cell.length_a   1.000
_cell.length_b   1.000
_cell.length_c   1.000
_cell.angle_alpha   90.00
_cell.angle_beta   90.00
_cell.angle_gamma   90.00
#
_symmetry.space_group_name_H-M   'P 1'
#
loop_
_entity.id
_entity.type
_entity.pdbx_description
1 polymer ?
#
loop_
_entity_poly.entity_id
_entity_poly.type
_entity_poly.pdbx_seq_one_letter_code
_entity_poly.pdbx_strand_id
1 'polypeptide(L)'
;MVAKLTQGFWARVARIILRNRILILFVIAAITFFLAMQWENMRFSNSQANLLPDDHPINIEYQNFLNQFGEEGNTIVFAISDSALYSPLNFNRWNKLSKQLGAFPEVDFVLSTDNLQELIKNKEKQEFVLEPLIKSEIITQKDVDTLVNHLFNDLPFYDNLLYNKESRTIRTVMYLDKDIVNTSVRKDFILEDLKSLVANFEEETGLDVRISGMPYIRTMNSQNIIDEIGKFILAALGVTSLIFFFFFRSFRATIISMFIVIIGV
;
A
#
# COMPACT_ATOMS: atom_id res chain seq x y z
N MET A 1 -19.83 -34.24 -41.95
CA MET A 1 -18.44 -34.28 -42.46
C MET A 1 -17.40 -34.05 -41.37
N VAL A 2 -17.66 -33.19 -40.36
CA VAL A 2 -16.76 -32.94 -39.20
C VAL A 2 -16.52 -34.18 -38.32
N ALA A 3 -17.52 -35.04 -38.11
CA ALA A 3 -17.39 -36.24 -37.26
C ALA A 3 -16.37 -37.30 -37.75
N LYS A 4 -16.07 -37.33 -39.07
CA LYS A 4 -15.05 -38.24 -39.64
C LYS A 4 -13.62 -37.73 -39.45
N LEU A 5 -13.43 -36.42 -39.25
CA LEU A 5 -12.11 -35.80 -39.02
C LEU A 5 -11.61 -36.02 -37.59
N THR A 6 -12.53 -36.11 -36.62
CA THR A 6 -12.20 -36.34 -35.20
C THR A 6 -12.12 -37.81 -34.82
N GLN A 7 -12.67 -38.72 -35.65
CA GLN A 7 -12.57 -40.16 -35.45
C GLN A 7 -11.11 -40.63 -35.54
N GLY A 8 -10.58 -41.12 -34.42
CA GLY A 8 -9.23 -41.67 -34.33
C GLY A 8 -8.12 -40.63 -34.11
N PHE A 9 -8.45 -39.34 -33.97
CA PHE A 9 -7.47 -38.29 -33.60
C PHE A 9 -6.76 -38.64 -32.28
N TRP A 10 -7.53 -38.85 -31.20
CA TRP A 10 -6.99 -39.21 -29.88
C TRP A 10 -6.18 -40.50 -29.90
N ALA A 11 -6.59 -41.50 -30.69
CA ALA A 11 -5.86 -42.75 -30.84
C ALA A 11 -4.54 -42.60 -31.62
N ARG A 12 -4.45 -41.64 -32.55
CA ARG A 12 -3.18 -41.29 -33.21
C ARG A 12 -2.27 -40.52 -32.27
N VAL A 13 -2.80 -39.52 -31.56
CA VAL A 13 -2.05 -38.72 -30.58
C VAL A 13 -1.48 -39.62 -29.48
N ALA A 14 -2.30 -40.48 -28.87
CA ALA A 14 -1.85 -41.42 -27.85
C ALA A 14 -0.75 -42.36 -28.37
N ARG A 15 -0.87 -42.86 -29.62
CA ARG A 15 0.19 -43.68 -30.25
C ARG A 15 1.50 -42.92 -30.43
N ILE A 16 1.44 -41.66 -30.87
CA ILE A 16 2.64 -40.81 -31.01
C ILE A 16 3.29 -40.60 -29.64
N ILE A 17 2.49 -40.29 -28.62
CA ILE A 17 2.98 -40.07 -27.26
C ILE A 17 3.66 -41.33 -26.71
N LEU A 18 2.99 -42.48 -26.80
CA LEU A 18 3.52 -43.74 -26.28
C LEU A 18 4.76 -44.22 -27.02
N ARG A 19 4.85 -43.99 -28.34
CA ARG A 19 6.00 -44.38 -29.17
C ARG A 19 7.23 -43.50 -28.91
N ASN A 20 7.03 -42.22 -28.62
CA ASN A 20 8.11 -41.24 -28.44
C ASN A 20 8.22 -40.74 -26.98
N ARG A 21 7.82 -41.55 -26.00
CA ARG A 21 7.64 -41.13 -24.60
C ARG A 21 8.86 -40.45 -23.97
N ILE A 22 10.07 -40.95 -24.24
CA ILE A 22 11.32 -40.40 -23.66
C ILE A 22 11.60 -39.03 -24.26
N LEU A 23 11.47 -38.88 -25.59
CA LEU A 23 11.66 -37.62 -26.28
C LEU A 23 10.64 -36.57 -25.79
N ILE A 24 9.38 -36.96 -25.60
CA ILE A 24 8.33 -36.03 -25.13
C ILE A 24 8.59 -35.58 -23.70
N LEU A 25 8.96 -36.50 -22.79
CA LEU A 25 9.34 -36.13 -21.43
C LEU A 25 10.53 -35.18 -21.40
N PHE A 26 11.53 -35.41 -22.26
CA PHE A 26 12.67 -34.51 -22.39
C PHE A 26 12.27 -33.13 -22.89
N VAL A 27 11.41 -33.06 -23.92
CA VAL A 27 10.90 -31.79 -24.46
C VAL A 27 10.11 -31.03 -23.39
N ILE A 28 9.23 -31.70 -22.64
CA ILE A 28 8.48 -31.07 -21.55
C ILE A 28 9.44 -30.54 -20.49
N ALA A 29 10.40 -31.36 -20.04
CA ALA A 29 11.39 -30.94 -19.05
C ALA A 29 12.23 -29.73 -19.54
N ALA A 30 12.61 -29.72 -20.81
CA ALA A 30 13.35 -28.61 -21.41
C ALA A 30 12.51 -27.32 -21.47
N ILE A 31 11.23 -27.41 -21.85
CA ILE A 31 10.30 -26.27 -21.86
C ILE A 31 10.08 -25.74 -20.45
N THR A 32 9.80 -26.62 -19.48
CA THR A 32 9.60 -26.25 -18.08
C THR A 32 10.85 -25.57 -17.52
N PHE A 33 12.04 -26.11 -17.77
CA PHE A 33 13.30 -25.48 -17.34
C PHE A 33 13.52 -24.12 -18.02
N PHE A 34 13.25 -24.02 -19.32
CA PHE A 34 13.34 -22.75 -20.04
C PHE A 34 12.40 -21.69 -19.47
N LEU A 35 11.14 -22.02 -19.20
CA LEU A 35 10.17 -21.11 -18.60
C LEU A 35 10.56 -20.72 -17.17
N ALA A 36 11.07 -21.68 -16.37
CA ALA A 36 11.57 -21.39 -15.03
C ALA A 36 12.73 -20.39 -15.03
N MET A 37 13.61 -20.43 -16.04
CA MET A 37 14.68 -19.43 -16.20
C MET A 37 14.15 -18.03 -16.53
N GLN A 38 12.94 -17.90 -17.10
CA GLN A 38 12.35 -16.60 -17.44
C GLN A 38 11.73 -15.88 -16.24
N TRP A 39 11.86 -16.41 -15.01
CA TRP A 39 11.27 -15.83 -13.80
C TRP A 39 11.70 -14.37 -13.55
N GLU A 40 12.92 -13.99 -13.95
CA GLU A 40 13.43 -12.62 -13.81
C GLU A 40 12.61 -11.57 -14.60
N ASN A 41 11.89 -12.00 -15.64
CA ASN A 41 11.06 -11.12 -16.46
C ASN A 41 9.67 -10.88 -15.85
N MET A 42 9.34 -11.54 -14.74
CA MET A 42 8.07 -11.35 -14.05
C MET A 42 8.03 -9.96 -13.39
N ARG A 43 7.11 -9.10 -13.84
CA ARG A 43 6.93 -7.74 -13.32
C ARG A 43 5.64 -7.64 -12.54
N PHE A 44 5.73 -7.10 -11.32
CA PHE A 44 4.55 -6.68 -10.58
C PHE A 44 4.20 -5.24 -10.97
N SER A 45 2.93 -5.01 -11.30
CA SER A 45 2.45 -3.64 -11.44
C SER A 45 2.28 -3.03 -10.04
N ASN A 46 2.87 -1.85 -9.83
CA ASN A 46 2.70 -1.08 -8.59
C ASN A 46 1.52 -0.09 -8.68
N SER A 47 0.91 0.05 -9.86
CA SER A 47 -0.30 0.82 -10.09
C SER A 47 -1.55 0.04 -9.67
N GLN A 48 -2.58 0.75 -9.24
CA GLN A 48 -3.88 0.14 -9.02
C GLN A 48 -4.47 -0.21 -10.40
N ALA A 49 -4.92 -1.45 -10.57
CA ALA A 49 -5.58 -1.85 -11.81
C ALA A 49 -6.87 -1.05 -12.00
N ASN A 50 -7.05 -0.48 -13.19
CA ASN A 50 -8.32 0.12 -13.58
C ASN A 50 -9.34 -1.02 -13.76
N LEU A 51 -10.47 -0.93 -13.06
CA LEU A 51 -11.53 -1.93 -13.11
C LEU A 51 -12.47 -1.73 -14.31
N LEU A 52 -12.37 -0.58 -14.98
CA LEU A 52 -13.19 -0.21 -16.12
C LEU A 52 -12.33 -0.06 -17.38
N PRO A 53 -12.87 -0.37 -18.59
CA PRO A 53 -12.19 -0.10 -19.86
C PRO A 53 -11.81 1.38 -20.00
N ASP A 54 -10.68 1.67 -20.64
CA ASP A 54 -10.16 3.05 -20.75
C ASP A 54 -11.12 4.01 -21.48
N ASP A 55 -11.95 3.49 -22.39
CA ASP A 55 -12.97 4.23 -23.14
C ASP A 55 -14.30 4.41 -22.38
N HIS A 56 -14.42 3.86 -21.17
CA HIS A 56 -15.62 4.00 -20.36
C HIS A 56 -15.86 5.47 -19.98
N PRO A 57 -17.10 6.01 -20.05
CA PRO A 57 -17.39 7.42 -19.78
C PRO A 57 -16.86 7.93 -18.43
N ILE A 58 -16.99 7.11 -17.39
CA ILE A 58 -16.49 7.43 -16.04
C ILE A 58 -14.95 7.55 -15.99
N ASN A 59 -14.23 6.75 -16.77
CA ASN A 59 -12.78 6.88 -16.84
C ASN A 59 -12.36 8.18 -17.54
N ILE A 60 -13.08 8.56 -18.61
CA ILE A 60 -12.83 9.83 -19.30
C ILE A 60 -13.09 11.02 -18.36
N GLU A 61 -14.19 11.00 -17.60
CA GLU A 61 -14.49 12.02 -16.58
C GLU A 61 -13.41 12.09 -15.50
N TYR A 62 -12.96 10.94 -14.99
CA TYR A 62 -11.90 10.87 -14.00
C TYR A 62 -10.57 11.41 -14.54
N GLN A 63 -10.18 11.07 -15.77
CA GLN A 63 -8.98 11.61 -16.40
C GLN A 63 -9.07 13.13 -16.61
N ASN A 64 -10.25 13.65 -16.98
CA ASN A 64 -10.47 15.10 -17.08
C ASN A 64 -10.34 15.79 -15.71
N PHE A 65 -10.85 15.18 -14.65
CA PHE A 65 -10.67 15.67 -13.29
C PHE A 65 -9.19 15.70 -12.90
N LEU A 66 -8.45 14.61 -13.14
CA LEU A 66 -7.02 14.54 -12.87
C LEU A 66 -6.22 15.57 -13.67
N ASN A 67 -6.59 15.84 -14.92
CA ASN A 67 -5.94 16.87 -15.74
C ASN A 67 -6.16 18.29 -15.20
N GLN A 68 -7.31 18.56 -14.58
CA GLN A 68 -7.67 19.88 -14.07
C GLN A 68 -7.15 20.11 -12.63
N PHE A 69 -7.22 19.09 -11.78
CA PHE A 69 -6.95 19.19 -10.33
C PHE A 69 -5.68 18.45 -9.89
N GLY A 70 -5.16 17.54 -10.70
CA GLY A 70 -4.01 16.69 -10.38
C GLY A 70 -4.38 15.42 -9.62
N GLU A 71 -3.37 14.59 -9.35
CA GLU A 71 -3.53 13.33 -8.59
C GLU A 71 -3.57 13.61 -7.07
N GLU A 72 -4.73 13.38 -6.44
CA GLU A 72 -4.93 13.48 -4.98
C GLU A 72 -4.60 12.17 -4.23
N GLY A 73 -4.29 11.10 -4.96
CA GLY A 73 -4.04 9.76 -4.42
C GLY A 73 -2.69 9.59 -3.71
N ASN A 74 -1.93 10.66 -3.49
CA ASN A 74 -0.57 10.70 -2.94
C ASN A 74 -0.52 10.99 -1.43
N THR A 75 -1.67 11.07 -0.76
CA THR A 75 -1.76 11.50 0.64
C THR A 75 -1.68 10.32 1.63
N ILE A 76 -0.87 10.47 2.66
CA ILE A 76 -0.78 9.62 3.85
C ILE A 76 -1.18 10.44 5.08
N VAL A 77 -1.98 9.87 5.96
CA VAL A 77 -2.47 10.55 7.17
C VAL A 77 -2.03 9.78 8.40
N PHE A 78 -1.46 10.49 9.36
CA PHE A 78 -1.09 9.98 10.68
C PHE A 78 -2.03 10.59 11.71
N ALA A 79 -2.47 9.80 12.69
CA ALA A 79 -3.41 10.25 13.71
C ALA A 79 -3.08 9.65 15.07
N ILE A 80 -3.21 10.46 16.13
CA ILE A 80 -3.07 10.02 17.52
C ILE A 80 -4.31 10.49 18.29
N SER A 81 -4.95 9.56 18.98
CA SER A 81 -6.14 9.78 19.80
C SER A 81 -5.87 9.47 21.28
N ASP A 82 -4.74 9.94 21.80
CA ASP A 82 -4.30 9.71 23.17
C ASP A 82 -4.06 11.06 23.88
N SER A 83 -4.47 11.16 25.14
CA SER A 83 -4.28 12.36 25.95
C SER A 83 -2.81 12.60 26.31
N ALA A 84 -1.97 11.56 26.34
CA ALA A 84 -0.55 11.68 26.61
C ALA A 84 0.22 12.46 25.53
N LEU A 85 -0.36 12.61 24.33
CA LEU A 85 0.16 13.49 23.28
C LEU A 85 0.25 14.95 23.76
N TYR A 86 -0.68 15.39 24.61
CA TYR A 86 -0.77 16.78 25.08
C TYR A 86 0.22 17.13 26.20
N SER A 87 1.24 16.30 26.43
CA SER A 87 2.39 16.70 27.24
C SER A 87 3.41 17.47 26.40
N PRO A 88 4.12 18.48 26.94
CA PRO A 88 5.10 19.26 26.18
C PRO A 88 6.14 18.39 25.47
N LEU A 89 6.62 17.34 26.16
CA LEU A 89 7.58 16.40 25.60
C LEU A 89 7.03 15.66 24.36
N ASN A 90 5.86 15.03 24.50
CA ASN A 90 5.29 14.24 23.40
C ASN A 90 4.79 15.13 22.25
N PHE A 91 4.25 16.30 22.55
CA PHE A 91 3.80 17.26 21.55
C PHE A 91 4.97 17.79 20.71
N ASN A 92 6.10 18.15 21.35
CA ASN A 92 7.31 18.54 20.63
C ASN A 92 7.89 17.39 19.81
N ARG A 93 7.83 16.15 20.31
CA ARG A 93 8.24 14.96 19.54
C ARG A 93 7.34 14.72 18.34
N TRP A 94 6.04 14.96 18.44
CA TRP A 94 5.11 14.88 17.31
C TRP A 94 5.40 15.91 16.23
N ASN A 95 5.71 17.14 16.63
CA ASN A 95 6.18 18.18 15.71
C ASN A 95 7.52 17.82 15.07
N LYS A 96 8.44 17.22 15.84
CA LYS A 96 9.72 16.72 15.32
C LYS A 96 9.52 15.59 14.29
N LEU A 97 8.64 14.63 14.56
CA LEU A 97 8.26 13.58 13.60
C LEU A 97 7.79 14.21 12.29
N SER A 98 6.92 15.22 12.37
CA SER A 98 6.40 15.93 11.19
C SER A 98 7.53 16.62 10.39
N LYS A 99 8.53 17.21 11.06
CA LYS A 99 9.72 17.78 10.39
C LYS A 99 10.58 16.71 9.73
N GLN A 100 10.76 15.56 10.38
CA GLN A 100 11.54 14.45 9.84
C GLN A 100 10.85 13.86 8.59
N LEU A 101 9.53 13.73 8.62
CA LEU A 101 8.73 13.33 7.46
C LEU A 101 8.94 14.29 6.28
N GLY A 102 8.89 15.60 6.52
CA GLY A 102 9.10 16.61 5.48
C GLY A 102 10.54 16.75 4.98
N ALA A 103 11.50 16.05 5.59
CA ALA A 103 12.90 16.07 5.16
C ALA A 103 13.25 14.98 4.14
N PHE A 104 12.36 14.01 3.93
CA PHE A 104 12.55 12.97 2.93
C PHE A 104 12.33 13.52 1.51
N PRO A 105 13.20 13.19 0.53
CA PRO A 105 13.01 13.61 -0.86
C PRO A 105 11.75 13.01 -1.50
N GLU A 106 11.23 11.90 -0.97
CA GLU A 106 9.98 11.26 -1.38
C GLU A 106 8.72 12.03 -0.98
N VAL A 107 8.86 13.05 -0.12
CA VAL A 107 7.76 13.81 0.47
C VAL A 107 7.75 15.23 -0.09
N ASP A 108 6.64 15.60 -0.72
CA ASP A 108 6.44 16.94 -1.30
C ASP A 108 6.08 17.96 -0.22
N PHE A 109 5.15 17.60 0.68
CA PHE A 109 4.70 18.49 1.74
C PHE A 109 4.12 17.73 2.94
N VAL A 110 4.34 18.27 4.14
CA VAL A 110 3.71 17.77 5.38
C VAL A 110 2.92 18.91 6.00
N LEU A 111 1.62 18.70 6.21
CA LEU A 111 0.75 19.59 6.98
C LEU A 111 0.60 19.05 8.41
N SER A 112 1.05 19.81 9.39
CA SER A 112 1.08 19.42 10.80
C SER A 112 0.85 20.60 11.74
N THR A 113 0.77 20.35 13.04
CA THR A 113 0.74 21.39 14.08
C THR A 113 1.97 22.28 14.12
N ASP A 114 3.10 21.84 13.57
CA ASP A 114 4.36 22.60 13.57
C ASP A 114 4.38 23.75 12.55
N ASN A 115 3.87 23.50 11.34
CA ASN A 115 3.89 24.46 10.23
C ASN A 115 2.52 25.09 9.95
N LEU A 116 1.58 24.89 10.88
CA LEU A 116 0.24 25.45 10.82
C LEU A 116 0.28 26.99 10.86
N GLN A 117 -0.54 27.62 10.03
CA GLN A 117 -0.65 29.07 9.96
C GLN A 117 -2.02 29.55 10.45
N GLU A 118 -2.04 30.64 11.20
CA GLU A 118 -3.24 31.34 11.62
C GLU A 118 -3.46 32.57 10.74
N LEU A 119 -4.72 32.79 10.34
CA LEU A 119 -5.11 33.96 9.56
C LEU A 119 -5.49 35.12 10.50
N ILE A 120 -4.61 36.10 10.62
CA ILE A 120 -4.78 37.25 11.52
C ILE A 120 -5.16 38.49 10.71
N LYS A 121 -6.16 39.23 11.20
CA LYS A 121 -6.56 40.52 10.61
C LYS A 121 -5.59 41.62 11.03
N ASN A 122 -4.77 42.10 10.11
CA ASN A 122 -3.95 43.29 10.31
C ASN A 122 -4.82 44.56 10.10
N LYS A 123 -5.17 45.23 11.20
CA LYS A 123 -6.03 46.43 11.15
C LYS A 123 -5.33 47.67 10.59
N GLU A 124 -4.00 47.75 10.69
CA GLU A 124 -3.23 48.90 10.20
C GLU A 124 -3.11 48.86 8.68
N LYS A 125 -2.79 47.68 8.13
CA LYS A 125 -2.67 47.46 6.68
C LYS A 125 -4.00 47.09 6.01
N GLN A 126 -5.07 46.90 6.79
CA GLN A 126 -6.40 46.47 6.33
C GLN A 126 -6.38 45.16 5.52
N GLU A 127 -5.49 44.24 5.85
CA GLU A 127 -5.32 42.97 5.15
C GLU A 127 -5.32 41.79 6.12
N PHE A 128 -5.47 40.57 5.59
CA PHE A 128 -5.25 39.35 6.37
C PHE A 128 -3.82 38.87 6.13
N VAL A 129 -3.12 38.55 7.21
CA VAL A 129 -1.76 38.01 7.19
C VAL A 129 -1.75 36.62 7.80
N LEU A 130 -0.90 35.75 7.27
CA LEU A 130 -0.67 34.42 7.80
C LEU A 130 0.50 34.47 8.79
N GLU A 131 0.26 34.09 10.04
CA GLU A 131 1.30 33.97 11.06
C GLU A 131 1.45 32.50 11.51
N PRO A 132 2.65 32.03 11.85
CA PRO A 132 2.83 30.70 12.41
C PRO A 132 2.04 30.53 13.72
N LEU A 133 1.31 29.41 13.83
CA LEU A 133 0.56 29.04 15.03
C LEU A 133 1.50 28.84 16.24
N ILE A 134 2.64 28.17 16.00
CA ILE A 134 3.69 27.97 17.00
C ILE A 134 4.84 28.93 16.71
N LYS A 135 5.05 29.90 17.60
CA LYS A 135 6.10 30.93 17.47
C LYS A 135 7.38 30.60 18.24
N SER A 136 7.29 29.73 19.24
CA SER A 136 8.40 29.32 20.10
C SER A 136 8.22 27.88 20.53
N GLU A 137 9.31 27.24 20.96
CA GLU A 137 9.27 25.89 21.51
C GLU A 137 8.35 25.83 22.74
N ILE A 138 7.60 24.73 22.84
CA ILE A 138 6.61 24.54 23.91
C ILE A 138 7.29 23.94 25.13
N ILE A 139 7.40 24.70 26.22
CA ILE A 139 8.17 24.29 27.40
C ILE A 139 7.23 23.83 28.53
N THR A 140 6.08 24.47 28.70
CA THR A 140 5.19 24.22 29.84
C THR A 140 3.86 23.57 29.44
N GLN A 141 3.24 22.85 30.37
CA GLN A 141 1.91 22.25 30.15
C GLN A 141 0.86 23.31 29.78
N LYS A 142 0.95 24.48 30.42
CA LYS A 142 0.04 25.60 30.16
C LYS A 142 0.12 26.09 28.71
N ASP A 143 1.30 26.05 28.11
CA ASP A 143 1.49 26.46 26.72
C ASP A 143 0.80 25.46 25.77
N VAL A 144 0.95 24.15 26.01
CA VAL A 144 0.24 23.12 25.23
C VAL A 144 -1.26 23.28 25.38
N ASP A 145 -1.76 23.43 26.61
CA ASP A 145 -3.19 23.55 26.86
C ASP A 145 -3.77 24.79 26.18
N THR A 146 -3.04 25.92 26.21
CA THR A 146 -3.47 27.15 25.54
C THR A 146 -3.50 26.98 24.03
N LEU A 147 -2.45 26.39 23.46
CA LEU A 147 -2.33 26.13 22.04
C LEU A 147 -3.42 25.18 21.54
N VAL A 148 -3.65 24.08 22.25
CA VAL A 148 -4.66 23.07 21.90
C VAL A 148 -6.06 23.68 22.03
N ASN A 149 -6.34 24.43 23.09
CA ASN A 149 -7.63 25.11 23.21
C ASN A 149 -7.86 26.11 22.08
N HIS A 150 -6.83 26.88 21.68
CA HIS A 150 -6.91 27.80 20.56
C HIS A 150 -7.13 27.06 19.23
N LEU A 151 -6.37 26.01 18.97
CA LEU A 151 -6.53 25.15 17.78
C LEU A 151 -7.95 24.58 17.68
N PHE A 152 -8.51 24.07 18.77
CA PHE A 152 -9.80 23.38 18.77
C PHE A 152 -11.01 24.32 18.79
N ASN A 153 -10.91 25.49 19.42
CA ASN A 153 -12.05 26.38 19.62
C ASN A 153 -12.05 27.57 18.65
N ASP A 154 -10.88 28.10 18.31
CA ASP A 154 -10.76 29.36 17.57
C ASP A 154 -10.42 29.15 16.08
N LEU A 155 -9.92 27.96 15.71
CA LEU A 155 -9.53 27.61 14.33
C LEU A 155 -10.43 26.53 13.71
N PRO A 156 -11.72 26.83 13.41
CA PRO A 156 -12.66 25.85 12.86
C PRO A 156 -12.29 25.37 11.45
N PHE A 157 -11.46 26.11 10.70
CA PHE A 157 -11.04 25.72 9.36
C PHE A 157 -10.20 24.43 9.34
N TYR A 158 -9.51 24.11 10.43
CA TYR A 158 -8.69 22.90 10.54
C TYR A 158 -9.45 21.71 11.15
N ASP A 159 -10.71 21.89 11.53
CA ASP A 159 -11.56 20.81 12.02
C ASP A 159 -11.82 19.78 10.91
N ASN A 160 -11.78 18.51 11.27
CA ASN A 160 -11.76 17.34 10.39
C ASN A 160 -10.60 17.24 9.38
N LEU A 161 -9.75 18.27 9.28
CA LEU A 161 -8.52 18.22 8.49
C LEU A 161 -7.33 17.78 9.35
N LEU A 162 -6.99 18.57 10.38
CA LEU A 162 -5.82 18.33 11.26
C LEU A 162 -6.19 17.95 12.69
N TYR A 163 -7.42 18.19 13.10
CA TYR A 163 -7.90 17.70 14.38
C TYR A 163 -9.37 17.31 14.28
N ASN A 164 -9.85 16.59 15.29
CA ASN A 164 -11.27 16.29 15.43
C ASN A 164 -11.70 16.65 16.85
N LYS A 165 -12.67 17.57 16.97
CA LYS A 165 -13.12 18.11 18.27
C LYS A 165 -13.71 17.04 19.19
N GLU A 166 -14.47 16.12 18.64
CA GLU A 166 -15.23 15.10 19.39
C GLU A 166 -14.29 14.06 20.02
N SER A 167 -13.36 13.54 19.23
CA SER A 167 -12.42 12.50 19.65
C SER A 167 -11.13 13.05 20.27
N ARG A 168 -10.89 14.37 20.19
CA ARG A 168 -9.60 15.00 20.53
C ARG A 168 -8.41 14.32 19.86
N THR A 169 -8.58 13.96 18.60
CA THR A 169 -7.54 13.37 17.77
C THR A 169 -6.78 14.48 17.05
N ILE A 170 -5.45 14.43 17.05
CA ILE A 170 -4.60 15.26 16.19
C ILE A 170 -4.12 14.42 15.01
N ARG A 171 -4.05 15.04 13.83
CA ARG A 171 -3.62 14.46 12.57
C ARG A 171 -2.46 15.23 11.98
N THR A 172 -1.56 14.51 11.32
CA THR A 172 -0.56 15.06 10.41
C THR A 172 -0.83 14.46 9.03
N VAL A 173 -0.86 15.31 8.01
CA VAL A 173 -1.12 14.90 6.62
C VAL A 173 0.17 15.05 5.84
N MET A 174 0.62 13.99 5.17
CA MET A 174 1.82 13.96 4.36
C MET A 174 1.45 13.71 2.90
N TYR A 175 1.92 14.55 2.00
CA TYR A 175 1.80 14.40 0.56
C TYR A 175 3.11 13.83 0.03
N LEU A 176 3.04 12.65 -0.58
CA LEU A 176 4.16 12.08 -1.32
C LEU A 176 4.36 12.81 -2.64
N ASP A 177 5.59 12.82 -3.13
CA ASP A 177 5.85 13.23 -4.51
C ASP A 177 5.00 12.39 -5.48
N LYS A 178 4.28 13.08 -6.38
CA LYS A 178 3.37 12.45 -7.34
C LYS A 178 4.11 11.49 -8.27
N ASP A 179 5.37 11.79 -8.59
CA ASP A 179 6.18 11.00 -9.52
C ASP A 179 6.51 9.61 -8.96
N ILE A 180 6.54 9.46 -7.62
CA ILE A 180 6.87 8.19 -6.98
C ILE A 180 5.64 7.32 -6.69
N VAL A 181 4.42 7.87 -6.67
CA VAL A 181 3.19 7.21 -6.18
C VAL A 181 2.93 5.86 -6.84
N ASN A 182 3.25 5.70 -8.12
CA ASN A 182 2.99 4.47 -8.87
C ASN A 182 4.25 3.65 -9.17
N THR A 183 5.35 3.92 -8.46
CA THR A 183 6.65 3.26 -8.63
C THR A 183 6.95 2.30 -7.47
N SER A 184 8.03 1.51 -7.59
CA SER A 184 8.54 0.68 -6.48
C SER A 184 9.15 1.52 -5.36
N VAL A 185 9.65 2.72 -5.65
CA VAL A 185 10.25 3.63 -4.65
C VAL A 185 9.26 3.94 -3.53
N ARG A 186 7.98 4.15 -3.85
CA ARG A 186 6.91 4.29 -2.86
C ARG A 186 6.88 3.11 -1.88
N LYS A 187 6.92 1.88 -2.42
CA LYS A 187 6.85 0.67 -1.59
C LYS A 187 8.01 0.63 -0.62
N ASP A 188 9.22 0.85 -1.13
CA ASP A 188 10.45 0.76 -0.34
C ASP A 188 10.46 1.84 0.76
N PHE A 189 10.16 3.09 0.40
CA PHE A 189 10.00 4.19 1.36
C PHE A 189 8.98 3.89 2.47
N ILE A 190 7.81 3.35 2.11
CA ILE A 190 6.75 3.08 3.09
C ILE A 190 7.12 1.91 4.01
N LEU A 191 7.71 0.85 3.48
CA LEU A 191 8.00 -0.36 4.26
C LEU A 191 9.27 -0.25 5.10
N GLU A 192 10.24 0.54 4.67
CA GLU A 192 11.54 0.67 5.32
C GLU A 192 11.60 1.98 6.11
N ASP A 193 11.67 3.13 5.44
CA ASP A 193 11.94 4.42 6.07
C ASP A 193 10.78 4.90 6.94
N LEU A 194 9.57 4.99 6.36
CA LEU A 194 8.40 5.51 7.05
C LEU A 194 8.04 4.63 8.25
N LYS A 195 8.01 3.32 8.05
CA LYS A 195 7.69 2.35 9.11
C LYS A 195 8.71 2.41 10.23
N SER A 196 10.01 2.52 9.92
CA SER A 196 11.05 2.64 10.94
C SER A 196 10.93 3.95 11.72
N LEU A 197 10.68 5.08 11.03
CA LEU A 197 10.53 6.38 11.68
C LEU A 197 9.35 6.41 12.65
N VAL A 198 8.19 5.87 12.23
CA VAL A 198 7.01 5.80 13.10
C VAL A 198 7.27 4.85 14.27
N ALA A 199 7.84 3.66 14.04
CA ALA A 199 8.13 2.72 15.12
C ALA A 199 9.07 3.31 16.19
N ASN A 200 10.10 4.07 15.79
CA ASN A 200 10.99 4.75 16.73
C ASN A 200 10.22 5.79 17.57
N PHE A 201 9.31 6.55 16.95
CA PHE A 201 8.47 7.50 17.68
C PHE A 201 7.55 6.79 18.69
N GLU A 202 6.91 5.69 18.29
CA GLU A 202 6.03 4.90 19.16
C GLU A 202 6.83 4.29 20.33
N GLU A 203 8.02 3.76 20.09
CA GLU A 203 8.90 3.22 21.14
C GLU A 203 9.37 4.31 22.13
N GLU A 204 9.71 5.50 21.63
CA GLU A 204 10.16 6.61 22.46
C GLU A 204 9.05 7.22 23.33
N THR A 205 7.82 7.27 22.82
CA THR A 205 6.69 8.00 23.44
C THR A 205 5.67 7.10 24.12
N GLY A 206 5.61 5.82 23.74
CA GLY A 206 4.56 4.88 24.13
C GLY A 206 3.19 5.18 23.50
N LEU A 207 3.12 6.09 22.51
CA LEU A 207 1.89 6.44 21.80
C LEU A 207 1.66 5.50 20.61
N ASP A 208 0.39 5.17 20.33
CA ASP A 208 -0.02 4.39 19.15
C ASP A 208 -0.40 5.35 17.99
N VAL A 209 0.38 5.33 16.93
CA VAL A 209 0.18 6.16 15.73
C VAL A 209 -0.61 5.38 14.69
N ARG A 210 -1.81 5.88 14.38
CA ARG A 210 -2.64 5.32 13.33
C ARG A 210 -2.29 5.94 11.99
N ILE A 211 -1.83 5.10 11.05
CA ILE A 211 -1.48 5.50 9.68
C ILE A 211 -2.58 5.08 8.71
N SER A 212 -2.93 5.97 7.78
CA SER A 212 -3.89 5.73 6.71
C SER A 212 -3.46 6.46 5.44
N GLY A 213 -4.26 6.38 4.38
CA GLY A 213 -4.02 7.00 3.09
C GLY A 213 -3.73 6.00 1.98
N MET A 214 -4.10 6.35 0.75
CA MET A 214 -4.07 5.44 -0.39
C MET A 214 -2.67 4.84 -0.67
N PRO A 215 -1.57 5.60 -0.64
CA PRO A 215 -0.24 5.03 -0.86
C PRO A 215 0.14 3.97 0.18
N TYR A 216 -0.17 4.24 1.46
CA TYR A 216 0.09 3.33 2.57
C TYR A 216 -0.78 2.07 2.49
N ILE A 217 -2.09 2.24 2.34
CA ILE A 217 -3.05 1.13 2.25
C ILE A 217 -2.71 0.22 1.07
N ARG A 218 -2.41 0.79 -0.11
CA ARG A 218 -2.01 0.02 -1.29
C ARG A 218 -0.76 -0.80 -1.03
N THR A 219 0.26 -0.18 -0.43
CA THR A 219 1.53 -0.85 -0.12
C THR A 219 1.34 -1.98 0.89
N MET A 220 0.63 -1.74 1.99
CA MET A 220 0.34 -2.76 3.00
C MET A 220 -0.51 -3.90 2.44
N ASN A 221 -1.52 -3.60 1.61
CA ASN A 221 -2.34 -4.62 0.98
C ASN A 221 -1.53 -5.48 0.01
N SER A 222 -0.71 -4.87 -0.86
CA SER A 222 0.19 -5.61 -1.75
C SER A 222 1.20 -6.46 -0.97
N GLN A 223 1.75 -5.94 0.12
CA GLN A 223 2.70 -6.68 0.95
C GLN A 223 2.03 -7.88 1.64
N ASN A 224 0.83 -7.71 2.20
CA ASN A 224 0.07 -8.82 2.79
C ASN A 224 -0.21 -9.93 1.77
N ILE A 225 -0.59 -9.58 0.53
CA ILE A 225 -0.79 -10.58 -0.54
C ILE A 225 0.51 -11.34 -0.82
N ILE A 226 1.65 -10.65 -0.91
CA ILE A 226 2.97 -11.27 -1.15
C ILE A 226 3.37 -12.19 0.01
N ASP A 227 3.16 -11.76 1.26
CA ASP A 227 3.52 -12.53 2.44
C ASP A 227 2.63 -13.78 2.64
N GLU A 228 1.41 -13.76 2.10
CA GLU A 228 0.45 -14.86 2.21
C GLU A 228 0.45 -15.81 1.02
N ILE A 229 0.86 -15.37 -0.18
CA ILE A 229 0.73 -16.16 -1.41
C ILE A 229 1.43 -17.53 -1.30
N GLY A 230 2.61 -17.58 -0.68
CA GLY A 230 3.34 -18.84 -0.47
C GLY A 230 2.61 -19.81 0.45
N LYS A 231 2.01 -19.30 1.54
CA LYS A 231 1.20 -20.11 2.47
C LYS A 231 -0.03 -20.65 1.77
N PHE A 232 -0.69 -19.82 0.96
CA PHE A 232 -1.87 -20.20 0.20
C PHE A 232 -1.56 -21.29 -0.84
N ILE A 233 -0.47 -21.15 -1.60
CA ILE A 233 -0.01 -22.16 -2.57
C ILE A 233 0.27 -23.49 -1.87
N LEU A 234 1.01 -23.49 -0.77
CA LEU A 234 1.31 -24.71 -0.02
C LEU A 234 0.05 -25.37 0.56
N ALA A 235 -0.87 -24.58 1.12
CA ALA A 235 -2.13 -25.10 1.64
C ALA A 235 -3.01 -25.70 0.52
N ALA A 236 -3.12 -25.00 -0.62
CA ALA A 236 -3.88 -25.48 -1.78
C ALA A 236 -3.28 -26.76 -2.35
N LEU A 237 -1.94 -26.85 -2.49
CA LEU A 237 -1.25 -28.09 -2.90
C LEU A 237 -1.47 -29.22 -1.90
N GLY A 238 -1.45 -28.94 -0.60
CA GLY A 238 -1.74 -29.92 0.44
C GLY A 238 -3.15 -30.49 0.33
N VAL A 239 -4.16 -29.62 0.22
CA VAL A 239 -5.57 -30.02 0.11
C VAL A 239 -5.82 -30.79 -1.19
N THR A 240 -5.32 -30.30 -2.32
CA THR A 240 -5.48 -30.97 -3.63
C THR A 240 -4.78 -32.33 -3.66
N SER A 241 -3.56 -32.43 -3.10
CA SER A 241 -2.86 -33.70 -2.95
C SER A 241 -3.64 -34.69 -2.09
N LEU A 242 -4.26 -34.23 -1.00
CA LEU A 242 -5.08 -35.07 -0.12
C LEU A 242 -6.35 -35.57 -0.85
N ILE A 243 -7.01 -34.72 -1.63
CA ILE A 243 -8.16 -35.11 -2.46
C ILE A 243 -7.74 -36.18 -3.49
N PHE A 244 -6.63 -35.99 -4.21
CA PHE A 244 -6.14 -36.99 -5.17
C PHE A 244 -5.74 -38.29 -4.50
N PHE A 245 -5.15 -38.23 -3.30
CA PHE A 245 -4.84 -39.42 -2.52
C PHE A 245 -6.09 -40.23 -2.19
N PHE A 246 -7.16 -39.59 -1.72
CA PHE A 246 -8.41 -40.28 -1.43
C PHE A 246 -9.10 -40.84 -2.69
N PHE A 247 -9.00 -40.13 -3.81
CA PHE A 247 -9.59 -40.56 -5.07
C PHE A 247 -8.87 -41.79 -5.66
N PHE A 248 -7.53 -41.74 -5.76
CA PHE A 248 -6.76 -42.84 -6.33
C PHE A 248 -6.46 -43.97 -5.33
N ARG A 249 -6.54 -43.69 -4.03
CA ARG A 249 -6.10 -44.59 -2.94
C ARG A 249 -4.68 -45.15 -3.17
N SER A 250 -3.84 -44.39 -3.86
CA SER A 250 -2.51 -44.83 -4.31
C SER A 250 -1.53 -43.67 -4.26
N PHE A 251 -0.47 -43.85 -3.47
CA PHE A 251 0.58 -42.85 -3.30
C PHE A 251 1.31 -42.55 -4.62
N ARG A 252 1.57 -43.59 -5.44
CA ARG A 252 2.23 -43.44 -6.75
C ARG A 252 1.40 -42.60 -7.71
N ALA A 253 0.10 -42.88 -7.82
CA ALA A 253 -0.79 -42.14 -8.71
C ALA A 253 -0.96 -40.67 -8.28
N THR A 254 -1.01 -40.44 -6.96
CA THR A 254 -1.10 -39.09 -6.37
C THR A 254 0.13 -38.25 -6.72
N ILE A 255 1.34 -38.78 -6.50
CA ILE A 255 2.58 -38.05 -6.81
C ILE A 255 2.68 -37.72 -8.30
N ILE A 256 2.39 -38.69 -9.18
CA ILE A 256 2.44 -38.46 -10.62
C ILE A 256 1.45 -37.34 -11.03
N SER A 257 0.25 -37.35 -10.45
CA SER A 257 -0.76 -36.31 -10.72
C SER A 257 -0.33 -34.94 -10.20
N MET A 258 0.23 -34.87 -8.99
CA MET A 258 0.75 -33.62 -8.42
C MET A 258 1.89 -33.04 -9.24
N PHE A 259 2.79 -33.89 -9.76
CA PHE A 259 3.88 -33.45 -10.62
C PHE A 259 3.37 -32.81 -11.91
N ILE A 260 2.30 -33.36 -12.50
CA ILE A 260 1.65 -32.79 -13.68
C ILE A 260 1.02 -31.43 -13.34
N VAL A 261 0.37 -31.30 -12.18
CA VAL A 261 -0.22 -30.02 -11.74
C VAL A 261 0.86 -28.95 -11.54
N ILE A 262 1.98 -29.29 -10.89
CA ILE A 262 3.08 -28.35 -10.65
C ILE A 262 3.71 -27.86 -11.96
N ILE A 263 3.81 -28.72 -12.98
CA ILE A 263 4.33 -28.30 -14.30
C ILE A 263 3.34 -27.42 -15.05
N GLY A 264 2.04 -27.60 -14.80
CA GLY A 264 0.97 -26.86 -15.49
C GLY A 264 0.68 -25.48 -14.94
N VAL A 265 1.00 -25.23 -13.66
CA VAL A 265 0.89 -23.92 -12.98
C VAL A 265 2.17 -23.13 -13.20
#